data_AF-A0A1Y1JSR4-F1
#
_entry.id   AF-A0A1Y1JSR4-F1
#
_cell.length_a   1.000
_cell.length_b   1.000
_cell.length_c   1.000
_cell.angle_alpha   90.00
_cell.angle_beta   90.00
_cell.angle_gamma   90.00
#
_symmetry.space_group_name_H-M   'P 1'
#
loop_
_entity.id
_entity.type
_entity.pdbx_description
1 polymer ?
#
loop_
_entity_poly.entity_id
_entity_poly.type
_entity_poly.pdbx_seq_one_letter_code
_entity_poly.pdbx_strand_id
1 'polypeptide(L)'
;MLKYLSFKDIFPTCKDLYHKNSSQNGLSHINGKIKTPCNNFDNSFRSNKQHNYNLVPDCTKFGPYLYKIKDYSEDKRKPYCNFFIYELKRLVRNKNPKFKKFDELYKKLIETYETADVKGLDICNDYISLMNDTVYDIFEKFDKLYYNFKDLRSEKNNKHVYVNECVKKYEELIKLDKTKINSTIKEELDKFKSDFHNYLRVSENKYEVELLNSSLGKLDTSATTAEALSGGTTYSVTWTSTGVLFFAILIIIFIVYNYTAYGTYLRPGKRKLKNMWNKKNKKHDELINFFERTQKNIIQNKHNILYNSVEYS
;
A
#
# COMPACT_ATOMS: atom_id res chain seq x y z
N MET A 1 -20.04 -0.09 -10.33
CA MET A 1 -18.76 0.65 -10.50
C MET A 1 -17.83 -0.25 -11.30
N LEU A 2 -17.30 0.20 -12.45
CA LEU A 2 -16.40 -0.62 -13.26
C LEU A 2 -15.10 -0.84 -12.47
N LYS A 3 -14.76 -2.11 -12.18
CA LYS A 3 -13.48 -2.45 -11.57
C LYS A 3 -12.38 -2.23 -12.62
N TYR A 4 -11.48 -1.29 -12.34
CA TYR A 4 -10.30 -1.05 -13.15
C TYR A 4 -9.07 -1.54 -12.40
N LEU A 5 -8.09 -2.06 -13.12
CA LEU A 5 -6.82 -2.45 -12.54
C LEU A 5 -5.98 -1.20 -12.21
N SER A 6 -5.32 -1.19 -11.06
CA SER A 6 -4.49 -0.09 -10.59
C SER A 6 -3.21 -0.67 -10.00
N PHE A 7 -2.08 -0.03 -10.31
CA PHE A 7 -0.75 -0.36 -9.76
C PHE A 7 -0.46 0.34 -8.43
N LYS A 8 -1.30 1.33 -8.09
CA LYS A 8 -1.16 2.12 -6.87
C LYS A 8 -1.16 1.22 -5.64
N ASP A 9 -0.16 1.44 -4.77
CA ASP A 9 0.01 0.77 -3.48
C ASP A 9 0.20 -0.76 -3.56
N ILE A 10 0.50 -1.28 -4.75
CA ILE A 10 0.86 -2.69 -4.92
C ILE A 10 2.30 -2.91 -4.48
N PHE A 11 3.24 -2.12 -5.00
CA PHE A 11 4.65 -2.29 -4.72
C PHE A 11 5.17 -1.22 -3.75
N PRO A 12 6.01 -1.59 -2.77
CA PRO A 12 6.33 -2.97 -2.34
C PRO A 12 5.26 -3.58 -1.40
N THR A 13 4.25 -2.80 -0.99
CA THR A 13 3.35 -3.12 0.14
C THR A 13 2.64 -4.48 0.05
N CYS A 14 2.00 -4.79 -1.08
CA CYS A 14 1.26 -6.04 -1.26
C CYS A 14 2.19 -7.24 -1.34
N LYS A 15 3.35 -7.07 -1.99
CA LYS A 15 4.42 -8.06 -2.08
C LYS A 15 5.04 -8.38 -0.72
N ASP A 16 5.32 -7.36 0.08
CA ASP A 16 5.85 -7.54 1.42
C ASP A 16 4.85 -8.27 2.33
N LEU A 17 3.56 -7.97 2.21
CA LEU A 17 2.53 -8.73 2.92
C LEU A 17 2.51 -10.20 2.48
N TYR A 18 2.58 -10.45 1.19
CA TYR A 18 2.62 -11.79 0.61
C TYR A 18 3.81 -12.61 1.14
N HIS A 19 5.00 -12.03 1.16
CA HIS A 19 6.19 -12.71 1.68
C HIS A 19 6.17 -12.86 3.21
N LYS A 20 5.73 -11.84 3.96
CA LYS A 20 5.64 -11.91 5.43
C LYS A 20 4.69 -13.00 5.91
N ASN A 21 3.57 -13.23 5.22
CA ASN A 21 2.59 -14.22 5.65
C ASN A 21 3.10 -15.65 5.59
N SER A 22 4.15 -15.92 4.79
CA SER A 22 4.76 -17.25 4.71
C SER A 22 5.48 -17.68 6.00
N SER A 23 5.81 -16.74 6.89
CA SER A 23 6.55 -16.99 8.13
C SER A 23 5.77 -16.71 9.43
N GLN A 24 4.50 -16.28 9.35
CA GLN A 24 3.76 -15.88 10.54
C GLN A 24 3.10 -17.06 11.27
N ASN A 25 3.53 -17.28 12.53
CA ASN A 25 2.94 -18.25 13.48
C ASN A 25 1.42 -18.10 13.68
N GLY A 26 0.87 -16.91 13.47
CA GLY A 26 -0.57 -16.63 13.66
C GLY A 26 -1.50 -17.29 12.65
N LEU A 27 -0.99 -17.80 11.52
CA LEU A 27 -1.78 -18.49 10.49
C LEU A 27 -1.52 -20.00 10.47
N SER A 28 -0.94 -20.54 11.53
CA SER A 28 -0.66 -21.98 11.69
C SER A 28 -1.91 -22.85 11.52
N HIS A 29 -3.05 -22.41 12.05
CA HIS A 29 -4.32 -23.12 11.92
C HIS A 29 -4.80 -23.24 10.47
N ILE A 30 -4.64 -22.18 9.66
CA ILE A 30 -4.95 -22.21 8.23
C ILE A 30 -3.96 -23.09 7.49
N ASN A 31 -2.66 -22.94 7.76
CA ASN A 31 -1.60 -23.73 7.14
C ASN A 31 -1.79 -25.23 7.34
N GLY A 32 -2.20 -25.64 8.56
CA GLY A 32 -2.53 -27.03 8.87
C GLY A 32 -3.70 -27.56 8.03
N LYS A 33 -4.77 -26.77 7.91
CA LYS A 33 -5.96 -27.15 7.13
C LYS A 33 -5.69 -27.28 5.63
N ILE A 34 -4.93 -26.34 5.04
CA ILE A 34 -4.76 -26.28 3.58
C ILE A 34 -3.65 -27.18 3.03
N LYS A 35 -2.75 -27.71 3.88
CA LYS A 35 -1.59 -28.51 3.43
C LYS A 35 -2.01 -29.72 2.59
N THR A 36 -2.92 -30.55 3.10
CA THR A 36 -3.41 -31.75 2.39
C THR A 36 -4.19 -31.39 1.11
N PRO A 37 -5.17 -30.46 1.14
CA PRO A 37 -5.81 -29.95 -0.06
C PRO A 37 -4.83 -29.43 -1.12
N CYS A 38 -3.80 -28.69 -0.72
CA CYS A 38 -2.78 -28.18 -1.64
C CYS A 38 -1.97 -29.31 -2.32
N ASN A 39 -1.69 -30.41 -1.62
CA ASN A 39 -1.08 -31.59 -2.24
C ASN A 39 -2.00 -32.21 -3.30
N ASN A 40 -3.30 -32.30 -3.01
CA ASN A 40 -4.28 -32.82 -3.95
C ASN A 40 -4.44 -31.89 -5.17
N PHE A 41 -4.42 -30.58 -4.94
CA PHE A 41 -4.45 -29.59 -6.01
C PHE A 41 -3.22 -29.65 -6.90
N ASP A 42 -2.02 -29.81 -6.33
CA ASP A 42 -0.77 -30.01 -7.07
C ASP A 42 -0.86 -31.22 -8.02
N ASN A 43 -1.42 -32.34 -7.56
CA ASN A 43 -1.65 -33.52 -8.40
C ASN A 43 -2.60 -33.23 -9.58
N SER A 44 -3.62 -32.39 -9.37
CA SER A 44 -4.53 -31.96 -10.44
C SER A 44 -3.88 -30.97 -11.42
N PHE A 45 -2.88 -30.22 -10.97
CA PHE A 45 -2.20 -29.17 -11.73
C PHE A 45 -1.17 -29.72 -12.72
N ARG A 46 -0.40 -30.75 -12.33
CA ARG A 46 0.74 -31.29 -13.10
C ARG A 46 0.32 -31.89 -14.44
N SER A 47 0.94 -31.46 -15.55
CA SER A 47 0.92 -32.20 -16.81
C SER A 47 1.82 -33.45 -16.69
N ASN A 48 1.46 -34.58 -17.30
CA ASN A 48 1.99 -35.94 -17.02
C ASN A 48 3.51 -36.16 -17.26
N LYS A 49 4.36 -35.13 -17.36
CA LYS A 49 5.75 -35.30 -17.84
C LYS A 49 6.83 -34.48 -17.12
N GLN A 50 6.54 -33.76 -16.04
CA GLN A 50 7.60 -32.96 -15.41
C GLN A 50 7.64 -33.07 -13.88
N HIS A 51 8.72 -33.66 -13.38
CA HIS A 51 8.94 -34.00 -11.97
C HIS A 51 9.26 -32.79 -11.07
N ASN A 52 9.60 -31.63 -11.63
CA ASN A 52 10.09 -30.47 -10.87
C ASN A 52 9.02 -29.41 -10.52
N TYR A 53 7.74 -29.70 -10.77
CA TYR A 53 6.66 -28.75 -10.54
C TYR A 53 5.92 -29.04 -9.24
N ASN A 54 6.56 -28.72 -8.11
CA ASN A 54 5.87 -28.71 -6.83
C ASN A 54 5.13 -27.37 -6.65
N LEU A 55 3.81 -27.37 -6.71
CA LEU A 55 2.92 -26.22 -6.50
C LEU A 55 2.53 -26.03 -5.03
N VAL A 56 2.79 -27.04 -4.19
CA VAL A 56 2.39 -27.01 -2.77
C VAL A 56 2.91 -25.77 -2.05
N PRO A 57 4.18 -25.30 -2.25
CA PRO A 57 4.66 -24.08 -1.60
C PRO A 57 3.90 -22.82 -2.01
N ASP A 58 3.42 -22.74 -3.25
CA ASP A 58 2.68 -21.58 -3.75
C ASP A 58 1.22 -21.62 -3.26
N CYS A 59 0.57 -22.77 -3.37
CA CYS A 59 -0.78 -23.00 -2.85
C CYS A 59 -0.87 -22.72 -1.33
N THR A 60 0.15 -23.13 -0.58
CA THR A 60 0.21 -22.89 0.88
C THR A 60 0.51 -21.43 1.25
N LYS A 61 1.06 -20.63 0.33
CA LYS A 61 1.23 -19.17 0.51
C LYS A 61 -0.03 -18.39 0.15
N PHE A 62 -0.74 -18.80 -0.89
CA PHE A 62 -1.95 -18.15 -1.37
C PHE A 62 -3.09 -18.16 -0.36
N GLY A 63 -3.38 -19.32 0.26
CA GLY A 63 -4.48 -19.45 1.22
C GLY A 63 -4.40 -18.46 2.40
N PRO A 64 -3.29 -18.42 3.17
CA PRO A 64 -3.11 -17.49 4.28
C PRO A 64 -3.10 -16.02 3.84
N TYR A 65 -2.58 -15.73 2.64
CA TYR A 65 -2.64 -14.39 2.07
C TYR A 65 -4.08 -13.93 1.83
N LEU A 66 -4.88 -14.74 1.13
CA LEU A 66 -6.29 -14.46 0.88
C LEU A 66 -7.07 -14.35 2.20
N TYR A 67 -6.81 -15.25 3.14
CA TYR A 67 -7.45 -15.25 4.44
C TYR A 67 -7.18 -13.95 5.22
N LYS A 68 -5.97 -13.40 5.13
CA LYS A 68 -5.61 -12.16 5.81
C LYS A 68 -6.30 -10.93 5.25
N ILE A 69 -6.57 -10.91 3.94
CA ILE A 69 -7.15 -9.73 3.26
C ILE A 69 -8.68 -9.83 3.10
N LYS A 70 -9.30 -10.95 3.47
CA LYS A 70 -10.75 -11.19 3.28
C LYS A 70 -11.64 -10.17 3.99
N ASP A 71 -11.19 -9.67 5.14
CA ASP A 71 -11.94 -8.71 5.97
C ASP A 71 -11.60 -7.25 5.62
N TYR A 72 -10.74 -6.99 4.64
CA TYR A 72 -10.42 -5.61 4.20
C TYR A 72 -11.61 -5.02 3.43
N SER A 73 -11.83 -3.70 3.54
CA SER A 73 -12.78 -3.01 2.66
C SER A 73 -12.37 -3.17 1.19
N GLU A 74 -13.32 -3.09 0.25
CA GLU A 74 -13.04 -3.29 -1.18
C GLU A 74 -11.91 -2.40 -1.69
N ASP A 75 -11.91 -1.11 -1.34
CA ASP A 75 -10.87 -0.15 -1.74
C ASP A 75 -9.48 -0.57 -1.25
N LYS A 76 -9.39 -1.05 -0.01
CA LYS A 76 -8.13 -1.52 0.57
C LYS A 76 -7.73 -2.88 0.00
N ARG A 77 -8.70 -3.77 -0.25
CA ARG A 77 -8.51 -5.15 -0.71
C ARG A 77 -8.04 -5.23 -2.15
N LYS A 78 -8.55 -4.35 -3.00
CA LYS A 78 -8.30 -4.27 -4.44
C LYS A 78 -6.81 -4.41 -4.83
N PRO A 79 -5.85 -3.61 -4.32
CA PRO A 79 -4.44 -3.76 -4.68
C PRO A 79 -3.86 -5.13 -4.29
N TYR A 80 -4.29 -5.70 -3.16
CA TYR A 80 -3.86 -7.05 -2.74
C TYR A 80 -4.43 -8.13 -3.65
N CYS A 81 -5.69 -8.01 -4.08
CA CYS A 81 -6.25 -8.92 -5.06
C CYS A 81 -5.52 -8.84 -6.40
N ASN A 82 -5.24 -7.64 -6.91
CA ASN A 82 -4.44 -7.47 -8.13
C ASN A 82 -3.08 -8.17 -8.02
N PHE A 83 -2.38 -8.00 -6.90
CA PHE A 83 -1.10 -8.65 -6.66
C PHE A 83 -1.22 -10.18 -6.59
N PHE A 84 -2.21 -10.71 -5.88
CA PHE A 84 -2.46 -12.15 -5.81
C PHE A 84 -2.74 -12.76 -7.18
N ILE A 85 -3.57 -12.11 -8.00
CA ILE A 85 -3.88 -12.58 -9.35
C ILE A 85 -2.63 -12.52 -10.25
N TYR A 86 -1.78 -11.50 -10.09
CA TYR A 86 -0.48 -11.43 -10.77
C TYR A 86 0.42 -12.62 -10.37
N GLU A 87 0.58 -12.89 -9.08
CA GLU A 87 1.39 -14.01 -8.57
C GLU A 87 0.87 -15.36 -9.06
N LEU A 88 -0.46 -15.56 -9.03
CA LEU A 88 -1.08 -16.77 -9.54
C LEU A 88 -0.82 -16.91 -11.04
N LYS A 89 -0.95 -15.83 -11.83
CA LYS A 89 -0.68 -15.88 -13.27
C LYS A 89 0.79 -16.13 -13.59
N ARG A 90 1.71 -15.57 -12.80
CA ARG A 90 3.15 -15.86 -12.90
C ARG A 90 3.41 -17.34 -12.71
N LEU A 91 2.77 -17.94 -11.71
CA LEU A 91 2.86 -19.36 -11.44
C LEU A 91 2.37 -20.21 -12.62
N VAL A 92 1.23 -19.84 -13.21
CA VAL A 92 0.67 -20.51 -14.40
C VAL A 92 1.66 -20.45 -15.57
N ARG A 93 2.20 -19.27 -15.89
CA ARG A 93 3.17 -19.11 -17.00
C ARG A 93 4.44 -19.92 -16.79
N ASN A 94 4.98 -19.91 -15.57
CA ASN A 94 6.23 -20.61 -15.26
C ASN A 94 6.07 -22.14 -15.23
N LYS A 95 4.87 -22.63 -14.89
CA LYS A 95 4.63 -24.05 -14.64
C LYS A 95 3.76 -24.77 -15.66
N ASN A 96 3.20 -24.04 -16.63
CA ASN A 96 2.39 -24.55 -17.74
C ASN A 96 1.41 -25.69 -17.33
N PRO A 97 0.43 -25.40 -16.45
CA PRO A 97 -0.49 -26.40 -15.93
C PRO A 97 -1.32 -27.10 -17.00
N LYS A 98 -1.99 -28.19 -16.61
CA LYS A 98 -3.04 -28.86 -17.43
C LYS A 98 -4.24 -27.96 -17.77
N PHE A 99 -4.46 -26.89 -17.03
CA PHE A 99 -5.62 -26.00 -17.19
C PHE A 99 -5.51 -25.19 -18.48
N LYS A 100 -6.55 -25.24 -19.32
CA LYS A 100 -6.59 -24.47 -20.59
C LYS A 100 -6.87 -22.99 -20.36
N LYS A 101 -7.66 -22.67 -19.32
CA LYS A 101 -8.04 -21.30 -18.98
C LYS A 101 -7.62 -20.94 -17.57
N PHE A 102 -7.28 -19.67 -17.39
CA PHE A 102 -6.77 -19.13 -16.12
C PHE A 102 -7.85 -19.06 -15.03
N ASP A 103 -9.09 -18.75 -15.40
CA ASP A 103 -10.26 -18.72 -14.52
C ASP A 103 -10.63 -20.11 -13.96
N GLU A 104 -10.55 -21.16 -14.77
CA GLU A 104 -10.74 -22.55 -14.34
C GLU A 104 -9.74 -22.93 -13.25
N LEU A 105 -8.48 -22.53 -13.40
CA LEU A 105 -7.42 -22.78 -12.43
C LEU A 105 -7.67 -22.03 -11.12
N TYR A 106 -8.03 -20.75 -11.18
CA TYR A 106 -8.38 -19.99 -9.98
C TYR A 106 -9.56 -20.63 -9.25
N LYS A 107 -10.64 -20.96 -9.98
CA LYS A 107 -11.82 -21.60 -9.38
C LYS A 107 -11.43 -22.89 -8.67
N LYS A 108 -10.59 -23.71 -9.29
CA LYS A 108 -10.13 -24.96 -8.69
C LYS A 108 -9.27 -24.75 -7.44
N LEU A 109 -8.46 -23.70 -7.42
CA LEU A 109 -7.69 -23.30 -6.25
C LEU A 109 -8.62 -22.89 -5.09
N ILE A 110 -9.66 -22.11 -5.37
CA ILE A 110 -10.65 -21.71 -4.35
C ILE A 110 -11.43 -22.92 -3.81
N GLU A 111 -11.96 -23.78 -4.69
CA GLU A 111 -12.63 -25.03 -4.30
C GLU A 111 -11.75 -25.89 -3.39
N THR A 112 -10.45 -25.94 -3.68
CA THR A 112 -9.46 -26.66 -2.85
C THR A 112 -9.46 -26.14 -1.41
N TYR A 113 -9.51 -24.83 -1.21
CA TYR A 113 -9.58 -24.25 0.14
C TYR A 113 -10.93 -24.47 0.82
N GLU A 114 -12.03 -24.45 0.06
CA GLU A 114 -13.36 -24.71 0.60
C GLU A 114 -13.49 -26.15 1.12
N THR A 115 -12.93 -27.13 0.40
CA THR A 115 -12.87 -28.53 0.87
C THR A 115 -12.07 -28.69 2.17
N ALA A 116 -11.23 -27.72 2.50
CA ALA A 116 -10.45 -27.64 3.73
C ALA A 116 -11.18 -26.95 4.89
N ASP A 117 -12.45 -26.56 4.69
CA ASP A 117 -13.20 -25.69 5.60
C ASP A 117 -12.48 -24.33 5.84
N VAL A 118 -11.91 -23.77 4.76
CA VAL A 118 -11.38 -22.40 4.72
C VAL A 118 -12.18 -21.60 3.69
N LYS A 119 -13.33 -21.07 4.13
CA LYS A 119 -14.33 -20.40 3.29
C LYS A 119 -14.04 -18.92 3.08
N GLY A 120 -14.66 -18.34 2.05
CA GLY A 120 -14.62 -16.90 1.76
C GLY A 120 -13.27 -16.43 1.23
N LEU A 121 -12.58 -17.26 0.46
CA LEU A 121 -11.32 -16.90 -0.22
C LEU A 121 -11.53 -16.50 -1.69
N ASP A 122 -12.76 -16.53 -2.17
CA ASP A 122 -13.23 -16.09 -3.50
C ASP A 122 -13.29 -14.56 -3.66
N ILE A 123 -12.82 -13.83 -2.65
CA ILE A 123 -12.80 -12.36 -2.56
C ILE A 123 -12.10 -11.62 -3.72
N CYS A 124 -11.32 -12.32 -4.55
CA CYS A 124 -10.58 -11.75 -5.68
C CYS A 124 -11.14 -12.18 -7.06
N ASN A 125 -12.30 -12.84 -7.10
CA ASN A 125 -12.87 -13.41 -8.33
C ASN A 125 -13.05 -12.37 -9.45
N ASP A 126 -13.53 -11.17 -9.12
CA ASP A 126 -13.80 -10.13 -10.11
C ASP A 126 -12.54 -9.53 -10.77
N TYR A 127 -11.34 -9.86 -10.25
CA TYR A 127 -10.07 -9.33 -10.74
C TYR A 127 -9.38 -10.27 -11.75
N ILE A 128 -9.85 -11.51 -11.89
CA ILE A 128 -9.24 -12.52 -12.77
C ILE A 128 -9.23 -12.06 -14.23
N SER A 129 -10.39 -11.60 -14.71
CA SER A 129 -10.57 -11.18 -16.11
C SER A 129 -9.78 -9.92 -16.47
N LEU A 130 -9.38 -9.13 -15.47
CA LEU A 130 -8.57 -7.92 -15.67
C LEU A 130 -7.09 -8.24 -15.91
N MET A 131 -6.62 -9.43 -15.52
CA MET A 131 -5.23 -9.84 -15.65
C MET A 131 -4.98 -10.53 -17.01
N ASN A 132 -5.07 -9.76 -18.09
CA ASN A 132 -4.65 -10.22 -19.42
C ASN A 132 -3.10 -10.25 -19.54
N ASP A 133 -2.59 -10.67 -20.69
CA ASP A 133 -1.14 -10.87 -20.87
C ASP A 133 -0.36 -9.55 -20.85
N THR A 134 -0.89 -8.52 -21.49
CA THR A 134 -0.31 -7.16 -21.47
C THR A 134 -0.21 -6.61 -20.05
N VAL A 135 -1.28 -6.75 -19.26
CA VAL A 135 -1.29 -6.29 -17.86
C VAL A 135 -0.27 -7.06 -17.04
N TYR A 136 -0.22 -8.38 -17.19
CA TYR A 136 0.76 -9.21 -16.50
C TYR A 136 2.21 -8.75 -16.80
N ASP A 137 2.53 -8.47 -18.06
CA ASP A 137 3.88 -8.07 -18.45
C ASP A 137 4.27 -6.73 -17.79
N ILE A 138 3.31 -5.82 -17.60
CA ILE A 138 3.51 -4.57 -16.85
C ILE A 138 3.79 -4.86 -15.37
N PHE A 139 2.98 -5.72 -14.72
CA PHE A 139 3.24 -6.13 -13.33
C PHE A 139 4.62 -6.75 -13.17
N GLU A 140 5.02 -7.61 -14.10
CA GLU A 140 6.32 -8.26 -14.06
C GLU A 140 7.46 -7.25 -14.16
N LYS A 141 7.31 -6.22 -14.99
CA LYS A 141 8.30 -5.12 -15.07
C LYS A 141 8.37 -4.31 -13.78
N PHE A 142 7.22 -3.96 -13.17
CA PHE A 142 7.21 -3.29 -11.86
C PHE A 142 7.81 -4.18 -10.77
N ASP A 143 7.47 -5.48 -10.74
CA ASP A 143 8.00 -6.40 -9.75
C ASP A 143 9.53 -6.49 -9.79
N LYS A 144 10.08 -6.55 -11.01
CA LYS A 144 11.54 -6.52 -11.24
C LYS A 144 12.15 -5.16 -10.88
N LEU A 145 11.49 -4.06 -11.22
CA LEU A 145 11.93 -2.70 -10.88
C LEU A 145 12.07 -2.53 -9.35
N TYR A 146 11.03 -2.89 -8.61
CA TYR A 146 11.04 -2.81 -7.14
C TYR A 146 11.95 -3.85 -6.48
N TYR A 147 12.14 -5.03 -7.10
CA TYR A 147 13.12 -6.01 -6.65
C TYR A 147 14.54 -5.45 -6.74
N ASN A 148 14.93 -4.92 -7.90
CA ASN A 148 16.24 -4.29 -8.08
C ASN A 148 16.45 -3.10 -7.13
N PHE A 149 15.40 -2.33 -6.87
CA PHE A 149 15.47 -1.21 -5.95
C PHE A 149 15.63 -1.65 -4.48
N LYS A 150 14.97 -2.76 -4.09
CA LYS A 150 15.17 -3.37 -2.78
C LYS A 150 16.61 -3.85 -2.63
N ASP A 151 17.15 -4.53 -3.64
CA ASP A 151 18.54 -5.02 -3.62
C ASP A 151 19.52 -3.85 -3.58
N LEU A 152 19.29 -2.78 -4.33
CA LEU A 152 20.06 -1.53 -4.25
C LEU A 152 20.12 -0.94 -2.83
N ARG A 153 19.03 -1.07 -2.05
CA ARG A 153 18.94 -0.59 -0.67
C ARG A 153 19.66 -1.50 0.32
N SER A 154 19.63 -2.82 0.11
CA SER A 154 20.25 -3.79 1.02
C SER A 154 21.73 -4.06 0.73
N GLU A 155 22.16 -3.93 -0.52
CA GLU A 155 23.47 -4.38 -0.95
C GLU A 155 24.57 -3.36 -0.69
N LYS A 156 25.69 -3.85 -0.15
CA LYS A 156 26.89 -3.03 0.06
C LYS A 156 27.74 -2.97 -1.21
N ASN A 157 27.84 -4.09 -1.92
CA ASN A 157 28.64 -4.24 -3.13
C ASN A 157 27.71 -4.21 -4.36
N ASN A 158 28.22 -3.84 -5.53
CA ASN A 158 27.47 -3.86 -6.80
C ASN A 158 26.25 -2.92 -6.91
N LYS A 159 26.16 -1.85 -6.10
CA LYS A 159 25.08 -0.85 -6.20
C LYS A 159 24.86 -0.35 -7.63
N HIS A 160 25.95 -0.13 -8.37
CA HIS A 160 25.90 0.31 -9.78
C HIS A 160 25.11 -0.64 -10.70
N VAL A 161 25.21 -1.95 -10.48
CA VAL A 161 24.47 -2.96 -11.27
C VAL A 161 22.97 -2.78 -11.04
N TYR A 162 22.55 -2.64 -9.77
CA TYR A 162 21.14 -2.49 -9.43
C TYR A 162 20.57 -1.14 -9.85
N VAL A 163 21.36 -0.06 -9.80
CA VAL A 163 20.99 1.23 -10.39
C VAL A 163 20.70 1.07 -11.89
N ASN A 164 21.62 0.48 -12.64
CA ASN A 164 21.46 0.29 -14.08
C ASN A 164 20.23 -0.56 -14.41
N GLU A 165 19.99 -1.62 -13.64
CA GLU A 165 18.79 -2.45 -13.81
C GLU A 165 17.50 -1.71 -13.42
N CYS A 166 17.53 -0.81 -12.43
CA CYS A 166 16.39 0.08 -12.14
C CYS A 166 16.12 1.03 -13.30
N VAL A 167 17.14 1.74 -13.79
CA VAL A 167 17.02 2.69 -14.92
C VAL A 167 16.48 1.99 -16.16
N LYS A 168 17.06 0.83 -16.52
CA LYS A 168 16.63 0.02 -17.66
C LYS A 168 15.17 -0.39 -17.56
N LYS A 169 14.73 -0.90 -16.41
CA LYS A 169 13.33 -1.32 -16.20
C LYS A 169 12.36 -0.14 -16.17
N TYR A 170 12.77 0.99 -15.60
CA TYR A 170 12.00 2.23 -15.61
C TYR A 170 11.79 2.75 -17.03
N GLU A 171 12.83 2.76 -17.86
CA GLU A 171 12.72 3.15 -19.28
C GLU A 171 11.86 2.20 -20.11
N GLU A 172 11.97 0.90 -19.88
CA GLU A 172 11.07 -0.08 -20.49
C GLU A 172 9.60 0.23 -20.19
N LEU A 173 9.29 0.65 -18.95
CA LEU A 173 7.92 1.00 -18.52
C LEU A 173 7.45 2.32 -19.13
N ILE A 174 8.30 3.34 -19.23
CA ILE A 174 7.98 4.63 -19.88
C ILE A 174 7.65 4.44 -21.37
N LYS A 175 8.34 3.51 -22.04
CA LYS A 175 8.16 3.24 -23.48
C LYS A 175 6.87 2.50 -23.80
N LEU A 176 6.16 1.95 -22.81
CA LEU A 176 4.89 1.27 -23.06
C LEU A 176 3.84 2.28 -23.56
N ASP A 177 3.20 1.95 -24.68
CA ASP A 177 2.32 2.85 -25.43
C ASP A 177 1.11 3.33 -24.61
N LYS A 178 0.73 4.58 -24.90
CA LYS A 178 -0.02 5.48 -24.06
C LYS A 178 -1.54 5.22 -24.00
N THR A 179 -1.97 4.00 -23.69
CA THR A 179 -3.39 3.63 -23.55
C THR A 179 -4.01 4.00 -22.18
N LYS A 180 -5.29 3.66 -21.93
CA LYS A 180 -6.03 3.98 -20.68
C LYS A 180 -5.36 3.48 -19.38
N ILE A 181 -4.45 2.52 -19.44
CA ILE A 181 -3.67 2.01 -18.30
C ILE A 181 -2.63 3.05 -17.80
N ASN A 182 -2.32 4.03 -18.65
CA ASN A 182 -1.29 5.04 -18.43
C ASN A 182 -1.37 5.80 -17.13
N SER A 183 -2.55 6.25 -16.70
CA SER A 183 -2.62 7.14 -15.54
C SER A 183 -2.08 6.42 -14.31
N THR A 184 -2.49 5.17 -14.11
CA THR A 184 -2.03 4.34 -12.98
C THR A 184 -0.57 3.90 -13.10
N ILE A 185 -0.06 3.67 -14.32
CA ILE A 185 1.37 3.37 -14.54
C ILE A 185 2.20 4.61 -14.23
N LYS A 186 1.79 5.78 -14.74
CA LYS A 186 2.48 7.04 -14.53
C LYS A 186 2.54 7.40 -13.04
N GLU A 187 1.41 7.31 -12.33
CA GLU A 187 1.35 7.55 -10.89
C GLU A 187 2.35 6.65 -10.12
N GLU A 188 2.43 5.36 -10.47
CA GLU A 188 3.37 4.44 -9.81
C GLU A 188 4.84 4.70 -10.21
N LEU A 189 5.11 5.09 -11.46
CA LEU A 189 6.44 5.50 -11.91
C LEU A 189 6.91 6.80 -11.23
N ASP A 190 6.03 7.80 -11.10
CA ASP A 190 6.33 9.07 -10.43
C ASP A 190 6.63 8.82 -8.94
N LYS A 191 5.85 7.96 -8.29
CA LYS A 191 6.12 7.50 -6.92
C LYS A 191 7.47 6.79 -6.82
N PHE A 192 7.75 5.83 -7.70
CA PHE A 192 9.02 5.13 -7.74
C PHE A 192 10.21 6.09 -7.92
N LYS A 193 10.12 7.01 -8.87
CA LYS A 193 11.14 8.03 -9.15
C LYS A 193 11.40 8.89 -7.90
N SER A 194 10.35 9.33 -7.22
CA SER A 194 10.46 10.07 -5.96
C SER A 194 11.19 9.26 -4.87
N ASP A 195 10.76 8.01 -4.63
CA ASP A 195 11.37 7.12 -3.64
C ASP A 195 12.84 6.84 -3.94
N PHE A 196 13.17 6.69 -5.24
CA PHE A 196 14.52 6.43 -5.74
C PHE A 196 15.42 7.65 -5.53
N HIS A 197 14.97 8.85 -5.89
CA HIS A 197 15.71 10.09 -5.64
C HIS A 197 15.93 10.34 -4.14
N ASN A 198 14.90 10.15 -3.32
CA ASN A 198 15.04 10.34 -1.88
C ASN A 198 16.06 9.36 -1.28
N TYR A 199 16.09 8.11 -1.76
CA TYR A 199 17.13 7.16 -1.37
C TYR A 199 18.53 7.64 -1.76
N LEU A 200 18.71 8.08 -3.02
CA LEU A 200 20.02 8.56 -3.49
C LEU A 200 20.50 9.78 -2.72
N ARG A 201 19.63 10.73 -2.38
CA ARG A 201 19.98 11.92 -1.61
C ARG A 201 20.46 11.59 -0.20
N VAL A 202 19.87 10.57 0.43
CA VAL A 202 20.22 10.16 1.81
C VAL A 202 21.45 9.26 1.81
N SER A 203 21.66 8.46 0.78
CA SER A 203 22.90 7.71 0.64
C SER A 203 24.03 8.66 0.25
N GLU A 204 25.04 8.89 1.10
CA GLU A 204 26.23 9.72 0.83
C GLU A 204 27.13 9.20 -0.32
N ASN A 205 26.56 8.46 -1.26
CA ASN A 205 27.28 7.73 -2.27
C ASN A 205 27.59 8.63 -3.49
N LYS A 206 28.87 8.60 -3.87
CA LYS A 206 29.51 9.27 -5.02
C LYS A 206 28.97 8.90 -6.43
N TYR A 207 27.82 8.23 -6.54
CA TYR A 207 27.26 7.77 -7.82
C TYR A 207 26.51 8.87 -8.60
N GLU A 208 26.49 10.10 -8.10
CA GLU A 208 25.67 11.20 -8.66
C GLU A 208 25.94 11.48 -10.15
N VAL A 209 27.19 11.41 -10.60
CA VAL A 209 27.55 12.01 -11.91
C VAL A 209 26.93 11.27 -13.11
N GLU A 210 26.91 9.94 -13.11
CA GLU A 210 26.38 9.16 -14.25
C GLU A 210 24.85 9.00 -14.16
N LEU A 211 24.32 8.96 -12.93
CA LEU A 211 22.92 8.75 -12.64
C LEU A 211 22.06 9.98 -12.94
N LEU A 212 22.58 11.19 -12.66
CA LEU A 212 21.94 12.47 -12.96
C LEU A 212 21.61 12.64 -14.46
N ASN A 213 22.37 11.98 -15.33
CA ASN A 213 22.16 12.06 -16.78
C ASN A 213 21.08 11.09 -17.29
N SER A 214 20.68 10.09 -16.48
CA SER A 214 19.66 9.11 -16.87
C SER A 214 18.24 9.68 -16.83
N SER A 215 17.30 9.02 -17.51
CA SER A 215 15.87 9.34 -17.49
C SER A 215 15.26 9.34 -16.08
N LEU A 216 15.80 8.51 -15.18
CA LEU A 216 15.43 8.43 -13.78
C LEU A 216 16.09 9.53 -12.93
N GLY A 217 17.23 10.07 -13.37
CA GLY A 217 18.00 11.11 -12.69
C GLY A 217 17.53 12.54 -12.95
N LYS A 218 16.89 12.79 -14.10
CA LYS A 218 16.32 14.09 -14.42
C LYS A 218 15.06 14.33 -13.61
N LEU A 219 15.16 15.07 -12.50
CA LEU A 219 13.97 15.60 -11.83
C LEU A 219 13.28 16.53 -12.84
N ASP A 220 11.99 16.30 -13.12
CA ASP A 220 11.23 17.23 -13.96
C ASP A 220 11.10 18.53 -13.18
N THR A 221 11.96 19.49 -13.48
CA THR A 221 12.04 20.80 -12.82
C THR A 221 10.71 21.58 -12.91
N SER A 222 9.82 21.16 -13.82
CA SER A 222 8.47 21.69 -14.00
C SER A 222 7.47 21.27 -12.91
N ALA A 223 7.68 20.15 -12.21
CA ALA A 223 6.76 19.71 -11.17
C ALA A 223 6.94 20.51 -9.86
N THR A 224 8.18 20.86 -9.52
CA THR A 224 8.48 21.61 -8.29
C THR A 224 8.10 23.09 -8.38
N THR A 225 7.96 23.62 -9.60
CA THR A 225 7.50 25.01 -9.78
C THR A 225 5.98 25.14 -9.79
N ALA A 226 5.20 24.10 -10.13
CA ALA A 226 3.74 24.21 -10.18
C ALA A 226 3.06 24.24 -8.78
N GLU A 227 3.63 23.56 -7.77
CA GLU A 227 3.07 23.61 -6.41
C GLU A 227 3.58 24.81 -5.59
N ALA A 228 4.76 25.34 -5.91
CA ALA A 228 5.31 26.54 -5.24
C ALA A 228 4.88 27.87 -5.91
N LEU A 229 4.43 27.86 -7.17
CA LEU A 229 3.96 29.05 -7.91
C LEU A 229 2.45 29.03 -8.26
N SER A 230 1.65 28.19 -7.62
CA SER A 230 0.17 28.28 -7.66
C SER A 230 -0.39 29.58 -7.03
N GLY A 231 0.48 30.54 -6.66
CA GLY A 231 0.15 31.95 -6.58
C GLY A 231 0.66 32.71 -7.81
N GLY A 232 -0.01 32.61 -8.96
CA GLY A 232 0.35 33.44 -10.13
C GLY A 232 -0.25 33.01 -11.46
N THR A 233 -1.51 33.41 -11.71
CA THR A 233 -2.10 33.87 -13.00
C THR A 233 -1.43 33.39 -14.32
N THR A 234 -2.07 32.65 -15.24
CA THR A 234 -3.33 32.96 -15.95
C THR A 234 -3.82 31.72 -16.74
N TYR A 235 -5.12 31.69 -17.07
CA TYR A 235 -5.89 30.68 -17.83
C TYR A 235 -6.73 29.66 -17.03
N SER A 236 -7.83 30.21 -16.48
CA SER A 236 -9.22 29.73 -16.53
C SER A 236 -9.49 28.22 -16.50
N VAL A 237 -9.71 27.68 -15.30
CA VAL A 237 -10.71 26.64 -15.09
C VAL A 237 -11.68 27.16 -14.03
N THR A 238 -12.92 27.37 -14.45
CA THR A 238 -14.08 27.91 -13.72
C THR A 238 -14.58 27.01 -12.59
N TRP A 239 -13.69 26.52 -11.71
CA TRP A 239 -14.08 25.69 -10.57
C TRP A 239 -13.86 26.35 -9.20
N THR A 240 -13.01 27.38 -9.11
CA THR A 240 -12.75 28.11 -7.86
C THR A 240 -13.82 29.14 -7.51
N SER A 241 -14.62 29.59 -8.48
CA SER A 241 -15.67 30.60 -8.26
C SER A 241 -16.83 30.07 -7.41
N THR A 242 -17.29 28.84 -7.68
CA THR A 242 -18.47 28.28 -7.00
C THR A 242 -18.20 27.99 -5.53
N GLY A 243 -16.98 27.56 -5.19
CA GLY A 243 -16.60 27.31 -3.79
C GLY A 243 -16.55 28.59 -2.97
N VAL A 244 -15.90 29.64 -3.48
CA VAL A 244 -15.78 30.92 -2.77
C VAL A 244 -17.15 31.58 -2.60
N LEU A 245 -18.02 31.51 -3.62
CA LEU A 245 -19.39 32.01 -3.51
C LEU A 245 -20.21 31.24 -2.48
N PHE A 246 -20.06 29.90 -2.41
CA PHE A 246 -20.74 29.09 -1.39
C PHE A 246 -20.31 29.49 0.03
N PHE A 247 -19.00 29.67 0.26
CA PHE A 247 -18.50 30.14 1.56
C PHE A 247 -18.95 31.57 1.89
N ALA A 248 -18.95 32.48 0.91
CA ALA A 248 -19.43 33.84 1.11
C ALA A 248 -20.92 33.88 1.50
N ILE A 249 -21.76 33.07 0.83
CA ILE A 249 -23.19 32.94 1.14
C ILE A 249 -23.37 32.39 2.57
N LEU A 250 -22.61 31.37 2.98
CA LEU A 250 -22.67 30.83 4.34
C LEU A 250 -22.27 31.86 5.40
N ILE A 251 -21.25 32.69 5.12
CA ILE A 251 -20.81 33.76 6.04
C ILE A 251 -21.89 34.83 6.16
N ILE A 252 -22.50 35.27 5.05
CA ILE A 252 -23.58 36.25 5.05
C ILE A 252 -24.79 35.71 5.84
N ILE A 253 -25.20 34.46 5.60
CA ILE A 253 -26.27 33.80 6.37
C ILE A 253 -25.93 33.77 7.85
N PHE A 254 -24.70 33.38 8.20
CA PHE A 254 -24.26 33.31 9.60
C PHE A 254 -24.29 34.69 10.28
N ILE A 255 -23.87 35.75 9.61
CA ILE A 255 -23.92 37.13 10.11
C ILE A 255 -25.38 37.56 10.30
N VAL A 256 -26.22 37.46 9.27
CA VAL A 256 -27.64 37.86 9.35
C VAL A 256 -28.37 37.10 10.45
N TYR A 257 -28.11 35.81 10.61
CA TYR A 257 -28.72 34.99 11.64
C TYR A 257 -28.28 35.40 13.06
N ASN A 258 -27.06 35.92 13.22
CA ASN A 258 -26.53 36.37 14.51
C ASN A 258 -27.08 37.76 14.93
N TYR A 259 -27.51 38.58 13.97
CA TYR A 259 -28.00 39.96 14.20
C TYR A 259 -29.53 40.12 14.05
N THR A 260 -30.25 39.08 13.64
CA THR A 260 -31.72 39.05 13.63
C THR A 260 -32.28 38.45 14.93
N ALA A 261 -33.55 38.71 15.24
CA ALA A 261 -34.22 38.23 16.46
C ALA A 261 -34.17 36.69 16.65
N TYR A 262 -33.89 35.94 15.57
CA TYR A 262 -33.68 34.49 15.57
C TYR A 262 -32.37 34.03 16.24
N GLY A 263 -31.40 34.92 16.49
CA GLY A 263 -30.15 34.60 17.19
C GLY A 263 -30.37 34.09 18.62
N THR A 264 -31.51 34.42 19.24
CA THR A 264 -31.92 33.89 20.54
C THR A 264 -32.15 32.36 20.51
N TYR A 265 -32.58 31.81 19.38
CA TYR A 265 -32.90 30.38 19.23
C TYR A 265 -31.65 29.47 19.17
N LEU A 266 -30.51 30.00 18.69
CA LEU A 266 -29.25 29.24 18.62
C LEU A 266 -28.38 29.37 19.87
N ARG A 267 -28.71 30.29 20.79
CA ARG A 267 -27.99 30.51 22.04
C ARG A 267 -27.87 29.25 22.91
N PRO A 268 -28.92 28.39 23.06
CA PRO A 268 -28.80 27.13 23.79
C PRO A 268 -27.81 26.15 23.15
N GLY A 269 -27.80 26.05 21.82
CA GLY A 269 -26.90 25.18 21.06
C GLY A 269 -25.43 25.59 21.23
N LYS A 270 -25.12 26.89 21.09
CA LYS A 270 -23.77 27.42 21.33
C LYS A 270 -23.29 27.15 22.77
N ARG A 271 -24.17 27.29 23.77
CA ARG A 271 -23.84 26.98 25.17
C ARG A 271 -23.52 25.50 25.37
N LYS A 272 -24.28 24.60 24.74
CA LYS A 272 -24.06 23.14 24.82
C LYS A 272 -22.72 22.73 24.19
N LEU A 273 -22.40 23.27 23.01
CA LEU A 273 -21.11 23.03 22.34
C LEU A 273 -19.93 23.57 23.16
N LYS A 274 -20.04 24.79 23.70
CA LYS A 274 -19.01 25.36 24.59
C LYS A 274 -18.79 24.49 25.83
N ASN A 275 -19.87 23.99 26.44
CA ASN A 275 -19.78 23.09 27.59
C ASN A 275 -19.11 21.75 27.22
N MET A 276 -19.42 21.18 26.04
CA MET A 276 -18.76 19.96 25.56
C MET A 276 -17.26 20.18 25.31
N TRP A 277 -16.87 21.32 24.74
CA TRP A 277 -15.47 21.64 24.50
C TRP A 277 -14.72 21.86 25.82
N ASN A 278 -15.28 22.64 26.76
CA ASN A 278 -14.70 22.82 28.08
C ASN A 278 -14.54 21.50 28.84
N LYS A 279 -15.50 20.56 28.70
CA LYS A 279 -15.41 19.22 29.28
C LYS A 279 -14.31 18.38 28.64
N LYS A 280 -14.07 18.53 27.33
CA LYS A 280 -12.95 17.86 26.64
C LYS A 280 -11.60 18.43 27.07
N ASN A 281 -11.47 19.76 27.16
CA ASN A 281 -10.23 20.40 27.59
C ASN A 281 -9.88 20.00 29.03
N LYS A 282 -10.85 20.02 29.95
CA LYS A 282 -10.64 19.56 31.33
C LYS A 282 -10.14 18.12 31.41
N LYS A 283 -10.70 17.21 30.61
CA LYS A 283 -10.22 15.82 30.54
C LYS A 283 -8.80 15.71 29.98
N HIS A 284 -8.45 16.56 29.01
CA HIS A 284 -7.11 16.60 28.45
C HIS A 284 -6.10 17.09 29.50
N ASP A 285 -6.44 18.10 30.28
CA ASP A 285 -5.58 18.63 31.35
C ASP A 285 -5.41 17.60 32.50
N GLU A 286 -6.47 16.88 32.86
CA GLU A 286 -6.42 15.76 33.81
C GLU A 286 -5.50 14.64 33.31
N LEU A 287 -5.56 14.30 32.01
CA LEU A 287 -4.72 13.29 31.39
C LEU A 287 -3.24 13.69 31.41
N ILE A 288 -2.91 14.93 31.04
CA ILE A 288 -1.53 15.46 31.06
C ILE A 288 -0.98 15.42 32.50
N ASN A 289 -1.73 15.93 33.48
CA ASN A 289 -1.31 15.91 34.88
C ASN A 289 -1.07 14.49 35.42
N PHE A 290 -1.88 13.51 34.98
CA PHE A 290 -1.70 12.10 35.34
C PHE A 290 -0.39 11.54 34.78
N PHE A 291 -0.06 11.83 33.52
CA PHE A 291 1.20 11.41 32.91
C PHE A 291 2.42 12.04 33.60
N GLU A 292 2.38 13.34 33.90
CA GLU A 292 3.47 14.03 34.62
C GLU A 292 3.71 13.45 36.02
N ARG A 293 2.64 13.18 36.78
CA ARG A 293 2.73 12.57 38.10
C ARG A 293 3.32 11.17 38.05
N THR A 294 2.93 10.38 37.04
CA THR A 294 3.44 9.02 36.85
C THR A 294 4.93 9.04 36.50
N GLN A 295 5.37 9.94 35.62
CA GLN A 295 6.79 10.08 35.29
C GLN A 295 7.64 10.54 36.50
N LYS A 296 7.16 11.51 37.29
CA LYS A 296 7.85 11.96 38.51
C LYS A 296 8.04 10.82 39.51
N ASN A 297 7.01 9.98 39.73
CA ASN A 297 7.11 8.82 40.61
C ASN A 297 8.11 7.77 40.11
N ILE A 298 8.17 7.53 38.80
CA ILE A 298 9.13 6.59 38.20
C ILE A 298 10.57 7.10 38.40
N ILE A 299 10.81 8.40 38.18
CA ILE A 299 12.14 9.00 38.34
C ILE A 299 12.59 8.96 39.81
N GLN A 300 11.71 9.34 40.76
CA GLN A 300 12.03 9.27 42.19
C GLN A 300 12.31 7.83 42.66
N ASN A 301 11.50 6.85 42.26
CA ASN A 301 11.74 5.45 42.62
C ASN A 301 13.06 4.92 42.05
N LYS A 302 13.44 5.33 40.83
CA LYS A 302 14.72 4.95 40.24
C LYS A 302 15.90 5.51 41.04
N HIS A 303 15.81 6.74 41.55
CA HIS A 303 16.85 7.32 42.40
C HIS A 303 16.97 6.63 43.76
N ASN A 304 15.85 6.21 44.37
CA ASN A 304 15.88 5.48 45.64
C ASN A 304 16.52 4.09 45.51
N ILE A 305 16.31 3.39 44.39
CA ILE A 305 16.95 2.09 44.13
C ILE A 305 18.47 2.25 43.94
N LEU A 306 18.89 3.33 43.30
CA LEU A 306 20.31 3.59 43.03
C LEU A 306 21.08 3.93 44.30
N TYR A 307 20.50 4.72 45.22
CA TYR A 307 21.16 5.09 46.48
C TYR A 307 21.36 3.89 47.41
N ASN A 308 20.37 2.99 47.50
CA ASN A 308 20.49 1.78 48.34
C ASN A 308 21.48 0.75 47.78
N SER A 309 21.89 0.87 46.51
CA SER A 309 22.88 -0.05 45.91
C SER A 309 24.33 0.36 46.14
N VAL A 310 24.59 1.62 46.52
CA VAL A 310 25.94 2.16 46.75
C VAL A 310 26.41 1.94 48.20
N GLU A 311 25.48 1.74 49.14
CA GLU A 311 25.80 1.57 50.57
C GLU A 311 26.21 0.13 50.97
N TYR A 312 26.22 -0.81 50.00
CA TYR A 312 26.59 -2.21 50.21
C TYR A 312 27.80 -2.68 49.37
N SER A 313 28.63 -1.75 48.88
CA SER A 313 29.91 -2.05 48.20
C SER A 313 31.10 -1.58 49.03
#